data_AF-B4M222-F1
#
_entry.id   AF-B4M222-F1
#
_cell.length_a   1.000
_cell.length_b   1.000
_cell.length_c   1.000
_cell.angle_alpha   90.00
_cell.angle_beta   90.00
_cell.angle_gamma   90.00
#
_symmetry.space_group_name_H-M   'P 1'
#
loop_
_entity.id
_entity.type
_entity.pdbx_description
1 polymer ?
#
loop_
_entity_poly.entity_id
_entity_poly.type
_entity_poly.pdbx_seq_one_letter_code
_entity_poly.pdbx_strand_id
1 'polypeptide(L)'
;MPLEPQRYKYYKTQLSDLLQSATALIRTYYDALSCQAPQLNVQANRIWELSQRQRLVSGINEAAAATLLSACHDAYRPIYQFIDQQQKTVAEVAIVVADFERECQALTAELGPAVELKRCTLTEWSSWLAQALSVLQTQTKFLQLDSRSLLPTLVQSSAIKQFTQDLELTTHYKAKIVLGLAEALRRPELLPLSLAT
;
A
#
# COMPACT_ATOMS: atom_id res chain seq x y z
N MET A 1 5.91 -1.75 -37.47
CA MET A 1 5.11 -0.75 -38.19
C MET A 1 4.82 0.40 -37.25
N PRO A 2 4.75 1.65 -37.74
CA PRO A 2 4.33 2.76 -36.89
C PRO A 2 2.86 2.65 -36.50
N LEU A 3 2.52 3.15 -35.31
CA LEU A 3 1.13 3.21 -34.83
C LEU A 3 0.38 4.29 -35.59
N GLU A 4 -0.89 4.02 -35.90
CA GLU A 4 -1.78 5.07 -36.36
C GLU A 4 -1.81 6.22 -35.33
N PRO A 5 -1.80 7.50 -35.77
CA PRO A 5 -1.72 8.63 -34.85
C PRO A 5 -2.82 8.66 -33.78
N GLN A 6 -4.02 8.18 -34.10
CA GLN A 6 -5.14 8.07 -33.16
C GLN A 6 -4.89 7.00 -32.09
N ARG A 7 -4.36 5.83 -32.48
CA ARG A 7 -3.98 4.75 -31.56
C ARG A 7 -2.81 5.17 -30.67
N TYR A 8 -1.81 5.86 -31.23
CA TYR A 8 -0.71 6.42 -30.45
C TYR A 8 -1.22 7.41 -29.40
N LYS A 9 -2.12 8.34 -29.79
CA LYS A 9 -2.71 9.31 -28.85
C LYS A 9 -3.50 8.61 -27.74
N TYR A 10 -4.28 7.57 -28.09
CA TYR A 10 -5.00 6.74 -27.13
C TYR A 10 -4.04 6.14 -26.08
N TYR A 11 -3.06 5.35 -26.52
CA TYR A 11 -2.13 4.69 -25.59
C TYR A 11 -1.30 5.66 -24.78
N LYS A 12 -0.86 6.78 -25.39
CA LYS A 12 -0.13 7.84 -24.66
C LYS A 12 -0.98 8.39 -23.52
N THR A 13 -2.24 8.69 -23.77
CA THR A 13 -3.15 9.27 -22.76
C THR A 13 -3.46 8.22 -21.70
N GLN A 14 -3.92 7.03 -22.13
CA GLN A 14 -4.41 6.00 -21.22
C GLN A 14 -3.32 5.46 -20.27
N LEU A 15 -2.12 5.16 -20.79
CA LEU A 15 -1.02 4.70 -19.96
C LEU A 15 -0.54 5.80 -18.99
N SER A 16 -0.55 7.06 -19.42
CA SER A 16 -0.16 8.19 -18.55
C SER A 16 -1.17 8.38 -17.42
N ASP A 17 -2.47 8.31 -17.73
CA ASP A 17 -3.55 8.46 -16.75
C ASP A 17 -3.53 7.31 -15.73
N LEU A 18 -3.31 6.07 -16.19
CA LEU A 18 -3.16 4.90 -15.32
C LEU A 18 -1.94 5.01 -14.41
N LEU A 19 -0.78 5.44 -14.94
CA LEU A 19 0.41 5.67 -14.12
C LEU A 19 0.19 6.76 -13.07
N GLN A 20 -0.43 7.88 -13.45
CA GLN A 20 -0.75 8.97 -12.53
C GLN A 20 -1.72 8.50 -11.43
N SER A 21 -2.74 7.74 -11.81
CA SER A 21 -3.71 7.17 -10.87
C SER A 21 -3.04 6.21 -9.89
N ALA A 22 -2.20 5.29 -10.39
CA ALA A 22 -1.48 4.34 -9.55
C ALA A 22 -0.51 5.06 -8.59
N THR A 23 0.26 6.03 -9.08
CA THR A 23 1.22 6.79 -8.26
C THR A 23 0.52 7.64 -7.21
N ALA A 24 -0.65 8.22 -7.50
CA ALA A 24 -1.46 8.94 -6.52
C ALA A 24 -1.98 8.02 -5.41
N LEU A 25 -2.47 6.82 -5.77
CA LEU A 25 -2.93 5.82 -4.79
C LEU A 25 -1.77 5.30 -3.92
N ILE A 26 -0.63 4.97 -4.53
CA ILE A 26 0.58 4.53 -3.81
C ILE A 26 1.06 5.62 -2.84
N ARG A 27 1.04 6.89 -3.27
CA ARG A 27 1.36 8.03 -2.39
C ARG A 27 0.37 8.14 -1.23
N THR A 28 -0.93 8.03 -1.52
CA THR A 28 -1.99 8.10 -0.50
C THR A 28 -1.81 7.02 0.57
N TYR A 29 -1.52 5.78 0.17
CA TYR A 29 -1.18 4.69 1.09
C TYR A 29 0.01 5.07 1.98
N TYR A 30 1.10 5.51 1.36
CA TYR A 30 2.36 5.79 2.03
C TYR A 30 2.27 6.97 3.01
N ASP A 31 1.60 8.04 2.62
CA ASP A 31 1.39 9.23 3.45
C ASP A 31 0.46 8.88 4.62
N ALA A 32 -0.60 8.09 4.39
CA ALA A 32 -1.48 7.63 5.45
C ALA A 32 -0.72 6.77 6.48
N LEU A 33 0.12 5.83 6.03
CA LEU A 33 0.96 5.01 6.92
C LEU A 33 1.91 5.89 7.74
N SER A 34 2.63 6.81 7.09
CA SER A 34 3.59 7.68 7.76
C SER A 34 2.94 8.62 8.78
N CYS A 35 1.79 9.20 8.43
CA CYS A 35 1.08 10.14 9.30
C CYS A 35 0.37 9.45 10.48
N GLN A 36 -0.18 8.25 10.27
CA GLN A 36 -0.98 7.56 11.29
C GLN A 36 -0.14 6.65 12.19
N ALA A 37 1.06 6.22 11.76
CA ALA A 37 1.91 5.31 12.53
C ALA A 37 2.13 5.74 14.00
N PRO A 38 2.42 7.01 14.34
CA PRO A 38 2.59 7.43 15.73
C PRO A 38 1.32 7.22 16.57
N GLN A 39 0.16 7.57 16.01
CA GLN A 39 -1.12 7.41 16.69
C GLN A 39 -1.48 5.92 16.87
N LEU A 40 -1.24 5.10 15.86
CA LEU A 40 -1.50 3.66 15.91
C LEU A 40 -0.60 2.96 16.93
N ASN A 41 0.66 3.38 17.04
CA ASN A 41 1.58 2.90 18.06
C ASN A 41 1.10 3.26 19.49
N VAL A 42 0.62 4.50 19.69
CA VAL A 42 -0.01 4.90 20.97
C VAL A 42 -1.21 4.02 21.31
N GLN A 43 -2.07 3.72 20.33
CA GLN A 43 -3.21 2.82 20.57
C GLN A 43 -2.78 1.40 20.90
N ALA A 44 -1.78 0.85 20.19
CA ALA A 44 -1.26 -0.49 20.46
C ALA A 44 -0.68 -0.62 21.88
N ASN A 45 0.08 0.38 22.34
CA ASN A 45 0.57 0.42 23.72
C ASN A 45 -0.58 0.55 24.74
N ARG A 46 -1.59 1.37 24.45
CA ARG A 46 -2.76 1.51 25.31
C ARG A 46 -3.52 0.19 25.46
N ILE A 47 -3.70 -0.56 24.38
CA ILE A 47 -4.32 -1.90 24.43
C ILE A 47 -3.53 -2.81 25.35
N TRP A 48 -2.20 -2.82 25.24
CA TRP A 48 -1.35 -3.62 26.11
C TRP A 48 -1.53 -3.26 27.58
N GLU A 49 -1.42 -1.97 27.94
CA GLU A 49 -1.60 -1.52 29.32
C GLU A 49 -2.96 -1.93 29.89
N LEU A 50 -4.03 -1.73 29.11
CA LEU A 50 -5.39 -2.09 29.51
C LEU A 50 -5.53 -3.61 29.68
N SER A 51 -4.93 -4.42 28.81
CA SER A 51 -4.94 -5.88 28.94
C SER A 51 -4.23 -6.37 30.21
N GLN A 52 -3.12 -5.73 30.61
CA GLN A 52 -2.43 -6.07 31.86
C GLN A 52 -3.28 -5.71 33.08
N ARG A 53 -3.94 -4.54 33.07
CA ARG A 53 -4.84 -4.13 34.16
C ARG A 53 -6.06 -5.03 34.25
N GLN A 54 -6.65 -5.40 33.11
CA GLN A 54 -7.81 -6.29 33.05
C GLN A 54 -7.48 -7.64 33.69
N ARG A 55 -6.30 -8.21 33.42
CA ARG A 55 -5.83 -9.44 34.05
C ARG A 55 -5.75 -9.35 35.57
N LEU A 56 -5.35 -8.21 36.13
CA LEU A 56 -5.20 -8.03 37.58
C LEU A 56 -6.55 -7.97 38.31
N VAL A 57 -7.61 -7.51 37.64
CA VAL A 57 -8.94 -7.35 38.25
C VAL A 57 -9.91 -8.49 37.90
N SER A 58 -9.61 -9.29 36.88
CA SER A 58 -10.41 -10.46 36.50
C SER A 58 -10.50 -11.45 37.67
N GLY A 59 -11.71 -11.96 37.96
CA GLY A 59 -11.97 -12.84 39.10
C GLY A 59 -12.07 -12.13 40.46
N ILE A 60 -11.76 -10.83 40.53
CA ILE A 60 -11.87 -10.02 41.75
C ILE A 60 -13.01 -9.00 41.60
N ASN A 61 -13.07 -8.31 40.46
CA ASN A 61 -14.08 -7.31 40.15
C ASN A 61 -14.45 -7.39 38.65
N GLU A 62 -15.48 -8.17 38.36
CA GLU A 62 -15.94 -8.42 36.99
C GLU A 62 -16.46 -7.16 36.28
N ALA A 63 -17.08 -6.22 37.01
CA ALA A 63 -17.54 -4.96 36.43
C ALA A 63 -16.36 -4.10 35.94
N ALA A 64 -15.29 -4.03 36.73
CA ALA A 64 -14.06 -3.36 36.34
C ALA A 64 -13.36 -4.08 35.17
N ALA A 65 -13.32 -5.42 35.19
CA ALA A 65 -12.75 -6.22 34.12
C ALA A 65 -13.48 -5.98 32.78
N ALA A 66 -14.82 -5.97 32.79
CA ALA A 66 -15.65 -5.70 31.61
C ALA A 66 -15.43 -4.27 31.07
N THR A 67 -15.31 -3.29 31.96
CA THR A 67 -15.03 -1.88 31.58
C THR A 67 -13.68 -1.75 30.88
N LEU A 68 -12.64 -2.42 31.40
CA LEU A 68 -11.30 -2.42 30.79
C LEU A 68 -11.29 -3.14 29.44
N LEU A 69 -12.03 -4.25 29.31
CA LEU A 69 -12.20 -4.97 28.05
C LEU A 69 -12.86 -4.08 26.98
N SER A 70 -13.90 -3.33 27.36
CA SER A 70 -14.53 -2.34 26.47
C SER A 70 -13.52 -1.27 26.02
N ALA A 71 -12.71 -0.76 26.96
CA ALA A 71 -11.69 0.23 26.63
C ALA A 71 -10.60 -0.33 25.69
N CYS A 72 -10.25 -1.63 25.79
CA CYS A 72 -9.37 -2.29 24.82
C CYS A 72 -9.99 -2.27 23.42
N HIS A 73 -11.28 -2.59 23.29
CA HIS A 73 -11.98 -2.55 22.01
C HIS A 73 -12.03 -1.14 21.41
N ASP A 74 -12.25 -0.11 22.23
CA ASP A 74 -12.24 1.27 21.78
C ASP A 74 -10.84 1.71 21.29
N ALA A 75 -9.78 1.27 21.96
CA ALA A 75 -8.41 1.52 21.52
C ALA A 75 -8.03 0.72 20.25
N TYR A 76 -8.61 -0.47 20.04
CA TYR A 76 -8.40 -1.28 18.84
C TYR A 76 -9.12 -0.74 17.60
N ARG A 77 -10.26 -0.06 17.77
CA ARG A 77 -11.09 0.41 16.65
C ARG A 77 -10.34 1.26 15.62
N PRO A 78 -9.51 2.26 15.99
CA PRO A 78 -8.70 3.02 15.03
C PRO A 78 -7.71 2.16 14.24
N ILE A 79 -7.10 1.15 14.87
CA ILE A 79 -6.17 0.22 14.20
C ILE A 79 -6.90 -0.59 13.14
N TYR A 80 -8.05 -1.15 13.50
CA TYR A 80 -8.88 -1.90 12.57
C TYR A 80 -9.34 -1.05 11.38
N GLN A 81 -9.86 0.15 11.64
CA GLN A 81 -10.33 1.07 10.60
C GLN A 81 -9.20 1.48 9.65
N PHE A 82 -8.01 1.76 10.20
CA PHE A 82 -6.84 2.07 9.39
C PHE A 82 -6.46 0.91 8.47
N ILE A 83 -6.35 -0.31 8.99
CA ILE A 83 -5.99 -1.50 8.20
C ILE A 83 -7.03 -1.79 7.12
N ASP A 84 -8.32 -1.70 7.43
CA ASP A 84 -9.41 -1.87 6.47
C ASP A 84 -9.32 -0.85 5.32
N GLN A 85 -9.03 0.42 5.65
CA GLN A 85 -8.82 1.45 4.64
C GLN A 85 -7.58 1.17 3.77
N GLN A 86 -6.48 0.74 4.37
CA GLN A 86 -5.27 0.36 3.62
C GLN A 86 -5.53 -0.82 2.67
N GLN A 87 -6.32 -1.81 3.10
CA GLN A 87 -6.70 -2.95 2.25
C GLN A 87 -7.50 -2.51 1.03
N LYS A 88 -8.44 -1.57 1.20
CA LYS A 88 -9.21 -0.99 0.09
C LYS A 88 -8.30 -0.23 -0.88
N THR A 89 -7.43 0.63 -0.37
CA THR A 89 -6.47 1.37 -1.21
C THR A 89 -5.54 0.42 -1.97
N VAL A 90 -5.03 -0.65 -1.34
CA VAL A 90 -4.19 -1.64 -2.04
C VAL A 90 -4.98 -2.41 -3.10
N ALA A 91 -6.25 -2.72 -2.87
CA ALA A 91 -7.11 -3.34 -3.88
C ALA A 91 -7.31 -2.41 -5.09
N GLU A 92 -7.52 -1.11 -4.86
CA GLU A 92 -7.59 -0.10 -5.93
C GLU A 92 -6.27 0.00 -6.72
N VAL A 93 -5.12 0.02 -6.03
CA VAL A 93 -3.80 -0.02 -6.71
C VAL A 93 -3.70 -1.28 -7.56
N ALA A 94 -4.12 -2.44 -7.06
CA ALA A 94 -4.06 -3.70 -7.80
C ALA A 94 -4.87 -3.64 -9.11
N ILE A 95 -6.06 -3.04 -9.09
CA ILE A 95 -6.91 -2.86 -10.27
C ILE A 95 -6.18 -1.98 -11.29
N VAL A 96 -5.69 -0.81 -10.87
CA VAL A 96 -5.03 0.14 -11.78
C VAL A 96 -3.73 -0.44 -12.36
N VAL A 97 -2.95 -1.18 -11.57
CA VAL A 97 -1.74 -1.86 -12.05
C VAL A 97 -2.08 -2.95 -13.08
N ALA A 98 -3.13 -3.74 -12.84
CA ALA A 98 -3.58 -4.76 -13.79
C ALA A 98 -4.09 -4.12 -15.11
N ASP A 99 -4.77 -2.99 -15.04
CA ASP A 99 -5.22 -2.24 -16.22
C ASP A 99 -4.01 -1.65 -16.99
N PHE A 100 -3.01 -1.12 -16.28
CA PHE A 100 -1.76 -0.64 -16.89
C PHE A 100 -1.03 -1.77 -17.63
N GLU A 101 -0.88 -2.93 -17.00
CA GLU A 101 -0.25 -4.11 -17.63
C GLU A 101 -1.02 -4.57 -18.86
N ARG A 102 -2.36 -4.56 -18.82
CA ARG A 102 -3.21 -4.92 -19.97
C ARG A 102 -2.99 -3.96 -21.15
N GLU A 103 -2.96 -2.66 -20.89
CA GLU A 103 -2.70 -1.65 -21.92
C GLU A 103 -1.27 -1.77 -22.48
N CYS A 104 -0.27 -2.06 -21.64
CA CYS A 104 1.09 -2.34 -22.08
C CYS A 104 1.16 -3.58 -23.01
N GLN A 105 0.42 -4.64 -22.68
CA GLN A 105 0.36 -5.85 -23.50
C GLN A 105 -0.34 -5.59 -24.84
N ALA A 106 -1.46 -4.85 -24.84
CA ALA A 106 -2.19 -4.48 -26.06
C ALA A 106 -1.30 -3.65 -27.00
N LEU A 107 -0.61 -2.64 -26.47
CA LEU A 107 0.36 -1.85 -27.21
C LEU A 107 1.51 -2.69 -27.76
N THR A 108 2.00 -3.66 -26.97
CA THR A 108 3.08 -4.57 -27.38
C THR A 108 2.66 -5.47 -28.53
N ALA A 109 1.42 -5.99 -28.48
CA ALA A 109 0.85 -6.82 -29.53
C ALA A 109 0.71 -6.04 -30.86
N GLU A 110 0.30 -4.77 -30.81
CA GLU A 110 0.18 -3.93 -32.01
C GLU A 110 1.52 -3.54 -32.64
N LEU A 111 2.54 -3.29 -31.81
CA LEU A 111 3.86 -2.86 -32.30
C LEU A 111 4.73 -4.00 -32.85
N GLY A 112 4.46 -5.25 -32.46
CA GLY A 112 5.24 -6.44 -32.85
C GLY A 112 6.65 -6.48 -32.25
N PRO A 113 7.44 -7.56 -32.43
CA PRO A 113 8.72 -7.75 -31.73
C PRO A 113 9.83 -6.73 -32.07
N ALA A 114 9.72 -5.99 -33.17
CA ALA A 114 10.82 -5.19 -33.73
C ALA A 114 11.14 -3.85 -33.01
N VAL A 115 10.40 -3.46 -31.95
CA VAL A 115 10.55 -2.15 -31.29
C VAL A 115 10.92 -2.34 -29.80
N GLU A 116 12.05 -2.99 -29.53
CA GLU A 116 12.50 -3.29 -28.15
C GLU A 116 13.07 -2.07 -27.40
N LEU A 117 13.87 -1.22 -28.06
CA LEU A 117 14.56 -0.08 -27.41
C LEU A 117 13.63 1.04 -26.90
N LYS A 118 12.39 1.15 -27.42
CA LYS A 118 11.39 2.13 -26.97
C LYS A 118 10.45 1.57 -25.90
N ARG A 119 10.59 0.28 -25.55
CA ARG A 119 9.78 -0.41 -24.53
C ARG A 119 10.40 -0.37 -23.14
N CYS A 120 11.69 -0.06 -23.03
CA CYS A 120 12.42 -0.08 -21.76
C CYS A 120 11.73 0.74 -20.66
N THR A 121 11.26 1.95 -20.98
CA THR A 121 10.55 2.80 -20.01
C THR A 121 9.22 2.21 -19.54
N LEU A 122 8.42 1.64 -20.44
CA LEU A 122 7.15 0.99 -20.06
C LEU A 122 7.37 -0.26 -19.22
N THR A 123 8.36 -1.07 -19.57
CA THR A 123 8.71 -2.27 -18.79
C THR A 123 9.26 -1.91 -17.41
N GLU A 124 10.03 -0.82 -17.31
CA GLU A 124 10.51 -0.28 -16.03
C GLU A 124 9.35 0.16 -15.15
N TRP A 125 8.40 0.92 -15.71
CA TRP A 125 7.22 1.37 -14.97
C TRP A 125 6.31 0.22 -14.54
N SER A 126 6.04 -0.74 -15.43
CA SER A 126 5.28 -1.95 -15.10
C SER A 126 5.97 -2.75 -13.98
N SER A 127 7.29 -2.94 -14.07
CA SER A 127 8.07 -3.63 -13.04
C SER A 127 8.05 -2.89 -11.70
N TRP A 128 8.21 -1.57 -11.72
CA TRP A 128 8.15 -0.76 -10.51
C TRP A 128 6.75 -0.80 -9.88
N LEU A 129 5.69 -0.67 -10.67
CA LEU A 129 4.30 -0.75 -10.19
C LEU A 129 3.99 -2.11 -9.57
N ALA A 130 4.39 -3.21 -10.22
CA ALA A 130 4.23 -4.55 -9.68
C ALA A 130 5.02 -4.76 -8.38
N GLN A 131 6.27 -4.26 -8.31
CA GLN A 131 7.07 -4.31 -7.10
C GLN A 131 6.46 -3.48 -5.97
N ALA A 132 6.01 -2.26 -6.26
CA ALA A 132 5.36 -1.40 -5.28
C ALA A 132 4.10 -2.08 -4.74
N LEU A 133 3.21 -2.56 -5.62
CA LEU A 133 2.00 -3.28 -5.24
C LEU A 133 2.32 -4.48 -4.34
N SER A 134 3.30 -5.31 -4.71
CA SER A 134 3.71 -6.46 -3.90
C SER A 134 4.14 -6.05 -2.49
N VAL A 135 4.95 -4.99 -2.37
CA VAL A 135 5.36 -4.44 -1.08
C VAL A 135 4.15 -3.97 -0.27
N LEU A 136 3.23 -3.20 -0.87
CA LEU A 136 2.05 -2.69 -0.18
C LEU A 136 1.11 -3.82 0.29
N GLN A 137 0.93 -4.85 -0.53
CA GLN A 137 0.15 -6.05 -0.19
C GLN A 137 0.77 -6.79 0.99
N THR A 138 2.08 -7.05 0.94
CA THR A 138 2.81 -7.70 2.03
C THR A 138 2.72 -6.89 3.32
N GLN A 139 2.95 -5.58 3.24
CA GLN A 139 2.89 -4.67 4.37
C GLN A 139 1.51 -4.68 5.05
N THR A 140 0.46 -4.54 4.24
CA THR A 140 -0.92 -4.55 4.73
C THR A 140 -1.30 -5.91 5.31
N LYS A 141 -0.74 -7.00 4.74
CA LYS A 141 -0.99 -8.35 5.24
C LYS A 141 -0.37 -8.57 6.61
N PHE A 142 0.88 -8.14 6.82
CA PHE A 142 1.53 -8.21 8.12
C PHE A 142 0.78 -7.40 9.17
N LEU A 143 0.43 -6.14 8.88
CA LEU A 143 -0.40 -5.33 9.77
C LEU A 143 -1.73 -5.99 10.15
N GLN A 144 -2.41 -6.63 9.19
CA GLN A 144 -3.64 -7.38 9.46
C GLN A 144 -3.41 -8.59 10.37
N LEU A 145 -2.32 -9.32 10.19
CA LEU A 145 -2.01 -10.51 10.98
C LEU A 145 -1.65 -10.12 12.41
N ASP A 146 -0.77 -9.12 12.56
CA ASP A 146 -0.30 -8.62 13.84
C ASP A 146 -1.40 -7.96 14.66
N SER A 147 -2.33 -7.24 14.00
CA SER A 147 -3.45 -6.63 14.71
C SER A 147 -4.33 -7.67 15.41
N ARG A 148 -4.37 -8.92 14.95
CA ARG A 148 -5.11 -10.00 15.64
C ARG A 148 -4.50 -10.33 16.99
N SER A 149 -3.19 -10.18 17.13
CA SER A 149 -2.48 -10.32 18.41
C SER A 149 -2.69 -9.14 19.35
N LEU A 150 -3.32 -8.06 18.88
CA LEU A 150 -3.78 -6.92 19.67
C LEU A 150 -5.26 -7.02 20.08
N LEU A 151 -5.96 -8.10 19.70
CA LEU A 151 -7.31 -8.34 20.22
C LEU A 151 -7.25 -8.58 21.74
N PRO A 152 -8.36 -8.37 22.48
CA PRO A 152 -8.35 -8.19 23.94
C PRO A 152 -8.09 -9.45 24.79
N THR A 153 -7.22 -10.35 24.34
CA THR A 153 -6.56 -11.33 25.21
C THR A 153 -5.30 -10.70 25.80
N LEU A 154 -4.57 -11.43 26.66
CA LEU A 154 -3.32 -10.94 27.25
C LEU A 154 -2.32 -10.58 26.14
N VAL A 155 -2.24 -9.30 25.79
CA VAL A 155 -1.33 -8.81 24.76
C VAL A 155 0.09 -8.88 25.30
N GLN A 156 1.00 -9.45 24.52
CA GLN A 156 2.41 -9.53 24.87
C GLN A 156 3.14 -8.29 24.37
N SER A 157 4.19 -7.87 25.09
CA SER A 157 5.04 -6.75 24.64
C SER A 157 5.70 -7.03 23.29
N SER A 158 6.01 -8.30 22.99
CA SER A 158 6.51 -8.74 21.68
C SER A 158 5.54 -8.41 20.54
N ALA A 159 4.23 -8.57 20.74
CA ALA A 159 3.22 -8.26 19.73
C ALA A 159 3.17 -6.76 19.39
N ILE A 160 3.32 -5.89 20.39
CA ILE A 160 3.39 -4.43 20.15
C ILE A 160 4.66 -4.08 19.38
N LYS A 161 5.80 -4.68 19.76
CA LYS A 161 7.09 -4.42 19.08
C LYS A 161 7.01 -4.82 17.62
N GLN A 162 6.47 -6.00 17.33
CA GLN A 162 6.29 -6.48 15.97
C GLN A 162 5.34 -5.57 15.19
N PHE A 163 4.16 -5.27 15.73
CA PHE A 163 3.21 -4.36 15.09
C PHE A 163 3.82 -2.97 14.83
N THR A 164 4.63 -2.45 15.75
CA THR A 164 5.31 -1.15 15.60
C THR A 164 6.37 -1.20 14.51
N GLN A 165 7.13 -2.30 14.42
CA GLN A 165 8.09 -2.50 13.33
C GLN A 165 7.36 -2.57 11.99
N ASP A 166 6.22 -3.26 11.94
CA ASP A 166 5.43 -3.38 10.73
C ASP A 166 4.66 -2.10 10.39
N LEU A 167 4.58 -1.09 11.26
CA LEU A 167 4.10 0.24 10.86
C LEU A 167 5.13 0.98 9.99
N GLU A 168 6.38 0.53 9.96
CA GLU A 168 7.46 1.14 9.19
C GLU A 168 7.89 0.25 8.02
N LEU A 169 7.77 0.76 6.80
CA LEU A 169 8.37 0.12 5.64
C LEU A 169 9.89 0.05 5.80
N THR A 170 10.47 -1.10 5.46
CA THR A 170 11.93 -1.26 5.46
C THR A 170 12.59 -0.20 4.56
N THR A 171 13.73 0.32 5.00
CA THR A 171 14.42 1.45 4.36
C THR A 171 14.63 1.25 2.85
N HIS A 172 14.97 0.03 2.44
CA HIS A 172 15.17 -0.32 1.04
C HIS A 172 13.90 -0.16 0.20
N TYR A 173 12.77 -0.72 0.65
CA TYR A 173 11.52 -0.61 -0.10
C TYR A 173 10.95 0.81 -0.05
N LYS A 174 11.06 1.48 1.10
CA LYS A 174 10.72 2.90 1.25
C LYS A 174 11.45 3.76 0.22
N ALA A 175 12.77 3.62 0.11
CA ALA A 175 13.57 4.38 -0.84
C ALA A 175 13.14 4.12 -2.30
N LYS A 176 12.90 2.87 -2.68
CA LYS A 176 12.43 2.50 -4.03
C LYS A 176 11.06 3.08 -4.38
N ILE A 177 10.12 3.03 -3.45
CA ILE A 177 8.78 3.59 -3.66
C ILE A 177 8.88 5.11 -3.81
N VAL A 178 9.58 5.79 -2.90
CA VAL A 178 9.75 7.25 -2.94
C VAL A 178 10.48 7.70 -4.22
N LEU A 179 11.50 6.97 -4.65
CA LEU A 179 12.22 7.28 -5.90
C LEU A 179 11.29 7.19 -7.11
N GLY A 180 10.56 6.08 -7.27
CA GLY A 180 9.64 5.94 -8.40
C GLY A 180 8.48 6.95 -8.37
N LEU A 181 7.98 7.30 -7.18
CA LEU A 181 7.00 8.39 -7.03
C LEU A 181 7.58 9.74 -7.48
N ALA A 182 8.85 10.01 -7.20
CA ALA A 182 9.53 11.24 -7.63
C ALA A 182 9.83 11.24 -9.14
N GLU A 183 10.18 10.08 -9.70
CA GLU A 183 10.41 9.91 -11.13
C GLU A 183 9.12 10.09 -11.94
N ALA A 184 7.98 9.57 -11.44
CA ALA A 184 6.69 9.69 -12.10
C ALA A 184 6.22 11.15 -12.18
N LEU A 185 6.54 11.95 -11.15
CA LEU A 185 6.28 13.39 -11.15
C LEU A 185 7.15 14.14 -12.18
N ARG A 186 8.38 13.68 -12.42
CA ARG A 186 9.34 14.36 -13.31
C ARG A 186 9.21 13.94 -14.77
N ARG A 187 8.77 12.72 -15.04
CA ARG A 187 8.67 12.13 -16.39
C ARG A 187 7.30 11.49 -16.60
N PRO A 188 6.23 12.28 -16.78
CA PRO A 188 4.91 11.73 -17.05
C PRO A 188 4.82 11.11 -18.46
N GLU A 189 5.73 11.44 -19.37
CA GLU A 189 5.70 10.93 -20.73
C GLU A 189 6.30 9.52 -20.83
N LEU A 190 5.41 8.54 -20.97
CA LEU A 190 5.76 7.12 -21.08
C LEU A 190 6.21 6.68 -22.47
N LEU A 191 5.66 7.32 -23.51
CA LEU A 191 5.85 6.94 -24.90
C LEU A 191 6.66 7.99 -25.66
N PRO A 192 7.74 7.62 -26.36
CA PRO A 192 8.51 8.55 -27.17
C PRO A 192 7.71 9.02 -28.39
N LEU A 193 7.93 10.27 -28.81
CA LEU A 193 7.30 10.89 -29.99
C LEU A 193 7.59 10.14 -31.31
N SER A 194 8.67 9.34 -31.32
CA SER A 194 9.13 8.58 -32.47
C SER A 194 8.31 7.33 -32.79
N LEU A 195 7.18 7.10 -32.09
CA LEU A 195 6.21 6.03 -32.41
C LEU A 195 5.05 6.53 -33.28
N ALA A 196 4.96 7.84 -33.52
CA ALA A 196 3.84 8.50 -34.21
C ALA A 196 4.05 8.75 -35.72
N THR A 197 5.09 8.18 -36.33
CA THR A 197 5.52 8.46 -37.72
C THR A 197 5.17 7.36 -38.69
#